data_AF-A0AB35IFA9-F1
#
_entry.id   AF-A0AB35IFA9-F1
#
_cell.length_a   1.000
_cell.length_b   1.000
_cell.length_c   1.000
_cell.angle_alpha   90.00
_cell.angle_beta   90.00
_cell.angle_gamma   90.00
#
_symmetry.space_group_name_H-M   'P 1'
#
loop_
_entity.id
_entity.type
_entity.pdbx_description
1 polymer ?
#
loop_
_entity_poly.entity_id
_entity_poly.type
_entity_poly.pdbx_seq_one_letter_code
_entity_poly.pdbx_strand_id
1 'polypeptide(L)'
;MLKIEKIKDEIKNHDTNSDDYLECWLHQITTNLHDNKNSCSSFTCSECLRLSLMELLEEYKEPIKLTQFEYEYLKFAKAVEYNFIARDEDRGLFLYSIEPWKGEITWRYRDSGIRIFTKMFNFVRWQDEEPYNIDEILSNCEVIENE
;
A
#
# COMPACT_ATOMS: atom_id res chain seq x y z
N MET A 1 -4.07 -8.00 -1.63
CA MET A 1 -5.02 -7.86 -2.75
C MET A 1 -6.19 -7.03 -2.27
N LEU A 2 -6.27 -5.78 -2.72
CA LEU A 2 -7.27 -4.79 -2.28
C LEU A 2 -8.67 -5.26 -2.70
N LYS A 3 -9.73 -4.86 -1.99
CA LYS A 3 -11.11 -5.18 -2.41
C LYS A 3 -11.41 -4.72 -3.84
N ILE A 4 -10.87 -3.56 -4.24
CA ILE A 4 -11.04 -3.02 -5.60
C ILE A 4 -10.46 -3.93 -6.69
N GLU A 5 -9.39 -4.68 -6.40
CA GLU A 5 -8.80 -5.62 -7.36
C GLU A 5 -9.70 -6.82 -7.62
N LYS A 6 -10.49 -7.24 -6.62
CA LYS A 6 -11.41 -8.38 -6.74
C LYS A 6 -12.62 -8.07 -7.61
N ILE A 7 -13.15 -6.85 -7.51
CA ILE A 7 -14.35 -6.42 -8.23
C ILE A 7 -14.06 -5.79 -9.60
N LYS A 8 -12.78 -5.63 -9.95
CA LYS A 8 -12.33 -4.96 -11.19
C LYS A 8 -12.93 -5.61 -12.45
N ASP A 9 -12.93 -6.93 -12.51
CA ASP A 9 -13.45 -7.67 -13.67
C ASP A 9 -14.96 -7.58 -13.76
N GLU A 10 -15.68 -7.51 -12.64
CA GLU A 10 -17.12 -7.28 -12.63
C GLU A 10 -17.46 -5.89 -13.17
N ILE A 11 -16.75 -4.84 -12.71
CA ILE A 11 -16.89 -3.46 -13.21
C ILE A 11 -16.66 -3.40 -14.72
N LYS A 12 -15.62 -4.09 -15.20
CA LYS A 12 -15.26 -4.08 -16.62
C LYS A 12 -16.30 -4.78 -17.51
N ASN A 13 -16.98 -5.79 -16.98
CA ASN A 13 -17.96 -6.60 -17.71
C ASN A 13 -19.42 -6.16 -17.47
N HIS A 14 -19.64 -5.01 -16.82
CA HIS A 14 -20.97 -4.49 -16.54
C HIS A 14 -21.76 -4.22 -17.83
N ASP A 15 -22.99 -4.73 -17.92
CA ASP A 15 -23.89 -4.45 -19.03
C ASP A 15 -24.49 -3.04 -18.89
N THR A 16 -23.97 -2.11 -19.67
CA THR A 16 -24.41 -0.71 -19.69
C THR A 16 -25.81 -0.52 -20.28
N ASN A 17 -26.44 -1.57 -20.81
CA ASN A 17 -27.83 -1.55 -21.31
C ASN A 17 -28.86 -1.99 -20.25
N SER A 18 -28.43 -2.28 -19.02
CA SER A 18 -29.36 -2.63 -17.94
C SER A 18 -30.08 -1.37 -17.41
N ASP A 19 -31.37 -1.50 -17.11
CA ASP A 19 -32.19 -0.42 -16.51
C ASP A 19 -31.82 -0.15 -15.02
N ASP A 20 -30.80 -0.84 -14.49
CA ASP A 20 -30.36 -0.69 -13.11
C ASP A 20 -29.45 0.55 -12.98
N TYR A 21 -29.71 1.36 -11.96
CA TYR A 21 -28.85 2.50 -11.63
C TYR A 21 -27.42 2.00 -11.33
N LEU A 22 -26.47 2.31 -12.21
CA LEU A 22 -25.05 1.94 -12.11
C LEU A 22 -24.49 2.12 -10.69
N GLU A 23 -24.88 3.20 -10.01
CA GLU A 23 -24.46 3.50 -8.63
C GLU A 23 -24.91 2.44 -7.62
N CYS A 24 -26.16 1.97 -7.72
CA CYS A 24 -26.69 0.93 -6.84
C CYS A 24 -26.02 -0.41 -7.12
N TRP A 25 -25.79 -0.74 -8.39
CA TRP A 25 -25.05 -1.94 -8.78
C TRP A 25 -23.61 -1.92 -8.27
N LEU A 26 -22.89 -0.79 -8.41
CA LEU A 26 -21.54 -0.61 -7.88
C LEU A 26 -21.51 -0.76 -6.35
N HIS A 27 -22.50 -0.22 -5.64
CA HIS A 27 -22.60 -0.44 -4.19
C HIS A 27 -22.81 -1.92 -3.83
N GLN A 28 -23.64 -2.65 -4.58
CA GLN A 28 -23.89 -4.07 -4.33
C GLN A 28 -22.64 -4.92 -4.48
N ILE A 29 -21.88 -4.76 -5.57
CA ILE A 29 -20.66 -5.55 -5.79
C ILE A 29 -19.56 -5.20 -4.77
N THR A 30 -19.46 -3.92 -4.38
CA THR A 30 -18.47 -3.49 -3.37
C THR A 30 -18.76 -4.04 -1.97
N THR A 31 -20.03 -4.33 -1.68
CA THR A 31 -20.48 -4.85 -0.37
C THR A 31 -20.81 -6.36 -0.39
N ASN A 32 -20.58 -7.06 -1.51
CA ASN A 32 -20.99 -8.45 -1.76
C ASN A 32 -22.51 -8.70 -1.59
N LEU A 33 -23.34 -7.69 -1.86
CA LEU A 33 -24.80 -7.77 -1.81
C LEU A 33 -25.38 -8.07 -3.20
N HIS A 34 -25.00 -9.20 -3.81
CA HIS A 34 -25.37 -9.55 -5.20
C HIS A 34 -26.89 -9.63 -5.46
N ASP A 35 -27.72 -9.84 -4.44
CA ASP A 35 -29.16 -10.10 -4.60
C ASP A 35 -30.09 -9.09 -3.91
N ASN A 36 -29.56 -8.03 -3.29
CA ASN A 36 -30.39 -7.08 -2.54
C ASN A 36 -30.70 -5.83 -3.36
N LYS A 37 -31.77 -5.88 -4.16
CA LYS A 37 -32.31 -4.72 -4.91
C LYS A 37 -32.68 -3.52 -4.00
N ASN A 38 -32.73 -3.72 -2.67
CA ASN A 38 -32.95 -2.69 -1.65
C ASN A 38 -31.71 -2.45 -0.76
N SER A 39 -30.48 -2.74 -1.23
CA SER A 39 -29.25 -2.52 -0.43
C SER A 39 -29.14 -1.09 0.10
N CYS A 40 -29.70 -0.13 -0.63
CA CYS A 40 -29.78 1.28 -0.26
C CYS A 40 -31.12 1.65 0.39
N SER A 41 -31.55 0.88 1.39
CA SER A 41 -32.89 1.01 2.00
C SER A 41 -33.21 2.42 2.52
N SER A 42 -32.22 3.16 3.04
CA SER A 42 -32.39 4.49 3.66
C SER A 42 -31.63 5.61 2.95
N PHE A 43 -30.91 5.31 1.86
CA PHE A 43 -30.01 6.24 1.17
C PHE A 43 -30.28 6.21 -0.34
N THR A 44 -29.91 7.27 -1.06
CA THR A 44 -29.88 7.22 -2.52
C THR A 44 -28.74 6.31 -2.98
N CYS A 45 -28.84 5.74 -4.19
CA CYS A 45 -27.76 4.94 -4.77
C CYS A 45 -26.42 5.69 -4.77
N SER A 46 -26.45 7.01 -5.01
CA SER A 46 -25.28 7.88 -4.97
C SER A 46 -24.61 7.96 -3.59
N GLU A 47 -25.39 8.06 -2.51
CA GLU A 47 -24.85 8.09 -1.14
C GLU A 47 -24.27 6.74 -0.73
N CYS A 48 -24.93 5.64 -1.11
CA CYS A 48 -24.40 4.29 -0.94
C CYS A 48 -23.06 4.09 -1.67
N LEU A 49 -22.98 4.51 -2.94
CA LEU A 49 -21.75 4.45 -3.71
C LEU A 49 -20.64 5.28 -3.04
N ARG A 50 -20.97 6.48 -2.56
CA ARG A 50 -20.02 7.35 -1.85
C ARG A 50 -19.43 6.62 -0.63
N LEU A 51 -20.25 5.98 0.18
CA LEU A 51 -19.80 5.23 1.36
C LEU A 51 -18.91 4.03 0.97
N SER A 52 -19.33 3.25 -0.03
CA SER A 52 -18.51 2.12 -0.53
C SER A 52 -17.16 2.58 -1.07
N LEU A 53 -17.11 3.69 -1.81
CA LEU A 53 -15.87 4.25 -2.31
C LEU A 53 -14.97 4.75 -1.17
N MET A 54 -15.53 5.35 -0.12
CA MET A 54 -14.75 5.74 1.05
C MET A 54 -14.10 4.53 1.72
N GLU A 55 -14.83 3.42 1.89
CA GLU A 55 -14.29 2.18 2.45
C GLU A 55 -13.15 1.61 1.58
N LEU A 56 -13.30 1.62 0.24
CA LEU A 56 -12.24 1.20 -0.67
C LEU A 56 -11.01 2.11 -0.63
N LEU A 57 -11.21 3.42 -0.44
CA LEU A 57 -10.13 4.40 -0.34
C LEU A 57 -9.37 4.27 0.99
N GLU A 58 -10.01 3.85 2.07
CA GLU A 58 -9.32 3.55 3.33
C GLU A 58 -8.33 2.37 3.19
N GLU A 59 -8.61 1.41 2.31
CA GLU A 59 -7.68 0.31 2.01
C GLU A 59 -6.54 0.72 1.07
N TYR A 60 -6.74 1.76 0.27
CA TYR A 60 -5.76 2.19 -0.71
C TYR A 60 -4.55 2.85 -0.02
N LYS A 61 -3.38 2.25 -0.21
CA LYS A 61 -2.10 2.84 0.16
C LYS A 61 -1.43 3.37 -1.10
N GLU A 62 -1.07 4.65 -1.11
CA GLU A 62 -0.33 5.23 -2.23
C GLU A 62 0.95 4.41 -2.50
N PRO A 63 1.20 4.00 -3.76
CA PRO A 63 2.37 3.20 -4.09
C PRO A 63 3.67 3.93 -3.76
N ILE A 64 4.64 3.18 -3.25
CA ILE A 64 5.98 3.69 -2.98
C ILE A 64 6.73 3.81 -4.30
N LYS A 65 7.09 5.04 -4.67
CA LYS A 65 7.89 5.28 -5.87
C LYS A 65 9.33 4.89 -5.63
N LEU A 66 9.84 3.97 -6.43
CA LEU A 66 11.23 3.53 -6.42
C LEU A 66 11.86 3.79 -7.77
N THR A 67 13.12 4.22 -7.76
CA THR A 67 13.95 4.15 -8.95
C THR A 67 14.26 2.70 -9.32
N GLN A 68 14.59 2.40 -10.58
CA GLN A 68 15.02 1.05 -10.98
C GLN A 68 16.16 0.51 -10.10
N PHE A 69 17.12 1.37 -9.74
CA PHE A 69 18.24 0.99 -8.89
C PHE A 69 17.79 0.62 -7.47
N GLU A 70 16.93 1.44 -6.85
CA GLU A 70 16.38 1.16 -5.52
C GLU A 70 15.57 -0.14 -5.49
N TYR A 71 14.77 -0.39 -6.53
CA TYR A 71 13.99 -1.62 -6.67
C TYR A 71 14.88 -2.87 -6.75
N GLU A 72 15.91 -2.87 -7.61
CA GLU A 72 16.88 -3.97 -7.68
C GLU A 72 17.68 -4.13 -6.39
N TYR A 73 18.01 -3.01 -5.73
CA TYR A 73 18.75 -3.04 -4.47
C TYR A 73 17.93 -3.70 -3.34
N LEU A 74 16.63 -3.40 -3.22
CA LEU A 74 15.77 -4.05 -2.24
C LEU A 74 15.59 -5.54 -2.52
N LYS A 75 15.47 -5.94 -3.79
CA LYS A 75 15.45 -7.37 -4.17
C LYS A 75 16.74 -8.08 -3.77
N PHE A 76 17.88 -7.46 -4.00
CA PHE A 76 19.17 -7.98 -3.53
C PHE A 76 19.22 -8.07 -2.00
N ALA A 77 18.82 -7.02 -1.29
CA ALA A 77 18.80 -6.99 0.17
C ALA A 77 17.97 -8.15 0.76
N LYS A 78 16.78 -8.41 0.19
CA LYS A 78 15.95 -9.58 0.54
C LYS A 78 16.66 -10.90 0.29
N ALA A 79 17.37 -11.03 -0.84
CA ALA A 79 18.09 -12.26 -1.17
C ALA A 79 19.25 -12.57 -0.20
N VAL A 80 19.78 -11.54 0.49
CA VAL A 80 20.79 -11.68 1.55
C VAL A 80 20.22 -11.48 2.96
N GLU A 81 18.92 -11.75 3.13
CA GLU A 81 18.24 -11.83 4.43
C GLU A 81 18.10 -10.51 5.21
N TYR A 82 18.16 -9.35 4.54
CA TYR A 82 17.68 -8.09 5.10
C TYR A 82 16.20 -7.90 4.82
N ASN A 83 15.42 -7.63 5.87
CA ASN A 83 13.94 -7.60 5.82
C ASN A 83 13.36 -6.21 6.08
N PHE A 84 14.12 -5.34 6.74
CA PHE A 84 13.65 -4.02 7.16
C PHE A 84 14.62 -2.92 6.77
N ILE A 85 14.09 -1.73 6.52
CA ILE A 85 14.84 -0.50 6.29
C ILE A 85 14.33 0.60 7.21
N ALA A 86 15.26 1.33 7.83
CA ALA A 86 14.92 2.43 8.72
C ALA A 86 15.99 3.52 8.64
N ARG A 87 15.58 4.76 8.95
CA ARG A 87 16.46 5.92 8.92
C ARG A 87 16.57 6.52 10.31
N ASP A 88 17.80 6.71 10.76
CA ASP A 88 18.15 7.35 12.04
C ASP A 88 17.98 8.87 11.97
N GLU A 89 17.99 9.52 13.14
CA GLU A 89 17.90 10.98 13.26
C GLU A 89 19.02 11.70 12.49
N ASP A 90 20.23 11.12 12.46
CA ASP A 90 21.39 11.66 11.76
C ASP A 90 21.33 11.50 10.22
N ARG A 91 20.19 11.00 9.70
CA ARG A 91 19.92 10.64 8.30
C ARG A 91 20.64 9.37 7.82
N GLY A 92 21.34 8.67 8.70
CA GLY A 92 21.88 7.34 8.44
C GLY A 92 20.77 6.38 8.06
N LEU A 93 20.96 5.67 6.94
CA LEU A 93 19.99 4.71 6.43
C LEU A 93 20.54 3.31 6.63
N PHE A 94 19.73 2.43 7.21
CA PHE A 94 20.19 1.12 7.66
C PHE A 94 19.23 0.01 7.21
N LEU A 95 19.82 -1.14 6.90
CA LEU A 95 19.10 -2.40 6.69
C LEU A 95 19.21 -3.29 7.91
N TYR A 96 18.12 -3.99 8.23
CA TYR A 96 18.04 -4.92 9.36
C TYR A 96 17.42 -6.25 8.94
N SER A 97 18.00 -7.35 9.42
CA SER A 97 17.51 -8.71 9.17
C SER A 97 16.27 -9.02 10.00
N ILE A 98 16.16 -8.40 11.17
CA ILE A 98 15.05 -8.54 12.11
C ILE A 98 14.53 -7.13 12.41
N GLU A 99 13.25 -7.04 12.74
CA GLU A 99 12.59 -5.77 13.02
C GLU A 99 13.33 -4.98 14.13
N PRO A 100 13.86 -3.79 13.84
CA PRO A 100 14.47 -2.94 14.85
C PRO A 100 13.41 -2.22 15.67
N TRP A 101 13.75 -1.84 16.91
CA TRP A 101 12.92 -0.93 17.70
C TRP A 101 13.45 0.50 17.63
N LYS A 102 12.54 1.48 17.68
CA LYS A 102 12.90 2.89 17.66
C LYS A 102 13.46 3.33 19.01
N GLY A 103 14.70 3.82 19.02
CA GLY A 103 15.33 4.45 20.18
C GLY A 103 15.10 5.96 20.20
N GLU A 104 15.83 6.68 21.07
CA GLU A 104 15.73 8.14 21.17
C GLU A 104 16.27 8.88 19.94
N ILE A 105 17.34 8.35 19.32
CA ILE A 105 18.05 8.99 18.20
C ILE A 105 18.37 8.03 17.05
N THR A 106 18.24 6.71 17.29
CA THR A 106 18.60 5.66 16.35
C THR A 106 17.65 4.48 16.46
N TRP A 107 17.50 3.76 15.36
CA TRP A 107 16.89 2.43 15.30
C TRP A 107 17.86 1.39 15.84
N ARG A 108 17.38 0.53 16.74
CA ARG A 108 18.22 -0.40 17.49
C ARG A 108 17.76 -1.83 17.26
N TYR A 109 18.72 -2.73 17.15
CA TYR A 109 18.53 -4.17 17.21
C TYR A 109 19.67 -4.80 18.02
N ARG A 110 19.54 -6.06 18.46
CA ARG A 110 20.59 -6.74 19.26
C ARG A 110 21.94 -6.75 18.53
N ASP A 111 21.88 -6.87 17.21
CA ASP A 111 23.01 -6.70 16.29
C ASP A 111 22.90 -5.35 15.57
N SER A 112 24.03 -4.82 15.11
CA SER A 112 24.04 -3.59 14.31
C SER A 112 23.47 -3.83 12.91
N GLY A 113 22.55 -2.97 12.47
CA GLY A 113 22.15 -2.91 11.05
C GLY A 113 23.33 -2.50 10.14
N ILE A 114 23.22 -2.79 8.84
CA ILE A 114 24.21 -2.33 7.86
C ILE A 114 23.82 -0.95 7.36
N ARG A 115 24.76 0.01 7.46
CA ARG A 115 24.60 1.35 6.88
C ARG A 115 24.71 1.28 5.36
N ILE A 116 23.78 1.92 4.66
CA ILE A 116 23.75 2.02 3.20
C ILE A 116 23.81 3.48 2.73
N PHE A 117 23.71 3.71 1.41
CA PHE A 117 23.76 5.05 0.83
C PHE A 117 22.61 5.93 1.35
N THR A 118 22.96 7.05 1.98
CA THR A 118 21.99 7.92 2.66
C THR A 118 21.04 8.66 1.71
N LYS A 119 21.37 8.77 0.41
CA LYS A 119 20.56 9.46 -0.61
C LYS A 119 19.51 8.57 -1.29
N MET A 120 19.43 7.29 -0.94
CA MET A 120 18.41 6.38 -1.44
C MET A 120 17.21 6.36 -0.48
N PHE A 121 16.07 5.87 -0.97
CA PHE A 121 14.84 5.61 -0.22
C PHE A 121 14.40 6.84 0.59
N ASN A 122 14.18 7.96 -0.11
CA ASN A 122 13.85 9.25 0.52
C ASN A 122 12.49 9.25 1.24
N PHE A 123 11.60 8.30 0.95
CA PHE A 123 10.34 8.12 1.65
C PHE A 123 10.54 7.55 3.07
N VAL A 124 11.66 6.87 3.36
CA VAL A 124 12.00 6.36 4.69
C VAL A 124 12.52 7.52 5.53
N ARG A 125 11.80 7.90 6.60
CA ARG A 125 12.12 9.06 7.44
C ARG A 125 12.27 8.67 8.90
N TRP A 126 13.05 9.46 9.64
CA TRP A 126 13.17 9.28 11.09
C TRP A 126 11.84 9.45 11.83
N GLN A 127 10.93 10.27 11.31
CA GLN A 127 9.62 10.54 11.92
C GLN A 127 8.69 9.33 11.87
N ASP A 128 8.94 8.35 11.00
CA ASP A 128 8.07 7.19 10.83
C ASP A 128 8.08 6.33 12.11
N GLU A 129 6.91 5.90 12.57
CA GLU A 129 6.74 5.22 13.87
C GLU A 129 7.30 3.79 13.87
N GLU A 130 7.28 3.15 12.70
CA GLU A 130 7.70 1.77 12.46
C GLU A 130 8.77 1.71 11.36
N PRO A 131 9.65 0.70 11.38
CA PRO A 131 10.58 0.48 10.28
C PRO A 131 9.82 -0.06 9.06
N TYR A 132 10.29 0.20 7.85
CA TYR A 132 9.62 -0.34 6.67
C TYR A 132 10.00 -1.80 6.46
N ASN A 133 9.01 -2.66 6.31
CA ASN A 133 9.20 -4.01 5.82
C ASN A 133 9.45 -3.99 4.30
N ILE A 134 10.51 -4.65 3.85
CA ILE A 134 10.92 -4.63 2.44
C ILE A 134 9.93 -5.39 1.54
N ASP A 135 9.29 -6.46 2.02
CA ASP A 135 8.26 -7.17 1.25
C ASP A 135 7.01 -6.30 1.07
N GLU A 136 6.65 -5.51 2.08
CA GLU A 136 5.56 -4.54 1.97
C GLU A 136 5.88 -3.44 0.95
N ILE A 137 7.12 -2.93 0.96
CA ILE A 137 7.58 -1.98 -0.06
C ILE A 137 7.47 -2.62 -1.45
N LEU A 138 8.07 -3.80 -1.65
CA LEU A 138 8.14 -4.46 -2.96
C LEU A 138 6.76 -4.89 -3.50
N SER A 139 5.80 -5.17 -2.61
CA SER A 139 4.43 -5.52 -3.00
C SER A 139 3.55 -4.30 -3.34
N ASN A 140 3.92 -3.11 -2.88
CA ASN A 140 3.18 -1.86 -3.11
C ASN A 140 4.07 -0.75 -3.70
N CYS A 141 5.03 -1.09 -4.56
CA CYS A 141 5.88 -0.10 -5.22
C CYS A 141 5.51 0.14 -6.69
N GLU A 142 5.73 1.38 -7.13
CA GLU A 142 5.77 1.77 -8.54
C GLU A 142 7.23 2.05 -8.93
N VAL A 143 7.75 1.35 -9.94
CA VAL A 143 9.10 1.60 -10.44
C VAL A 143 9.05 2.70 -11.49
N ILE A 144 9.69 3.82 -11.19
CA ILE A 144 9.79 4.97 -12.09
C ILE A 144 11.10 4.91 -12.87
N GLU A 145 11.03 5.19 -14.17
CA GLU A 145 12.22 5.42 -14.99
C GLU A 145 12.81 6.77 -14.58
N ASN A 146 14.06 6.76 -14.11
CA ASN A 146 14.81 8.00 -13.97
C ASN A 146 15.22 8.45 -15.37
N GLU A 147 14.83 9.66 -15.76
CA GLU A 147 15.47 10.41 -16.87
C GLU A 147 16.95 10.69 -16.57
#